data_AF-A0A7G3FPE7-F1
#
_entry.id   AF-A0A7G3FPE7-F1
#
_cell.length_a   1.000
_cell.length_b   1.000
_cell.length_c   1.000
_cell.angle_alpha   90.00
_cell.angle_beta   90.00
_cell.angle_gamma   90.00
#
_symmetry.space_group_name_H-M   'P 1'
#
loop_
_entity.id
_entity.type
_entity.pdbx_description
1 polymer ?
#
loop_
_entity_poly.entity_id
_entity_poly.type
_entity_poly.pdbx_seq_one_letter_code
_entity_poly.pdbx_strand_id
1 'polypeptide(L)' 'MGKGDRKTKKGKIAMGTFGVSRPYKVKAKSHPKKQKPLKKK' A
#
# COMPACT_ATOMS: atom_id res chain seq x y z
N MET A 1 -7.45 -11.16 6.29
CA MET A 1 -7.15 -9.96 7.08
C MET A 1 -8.44 -9.19 7.36
N GLY A 2 -8.75 -8.95 8.65
CA GLY A 2 -10.02 -8.41 9.12
C GLY A 2 -10.01 -6.92 9.42
N LYS A 3 -11.11 -6.41 9.99
CA LYS A 3 -11.28 -4.98 10.35
C LYS A 3 -10.32 -4.51 11.46
N GLY A 4 -9.79 -5.42 12.28
CA GLY A 4 -8.80 -5.08 13.33
C GLY A 4 -7.37 -4.92 12.83
N ASP A 5 -7.06 -5.33 11.59
CA ASP A 5 -5.69 -5.34 11.10
C ASP A 5 -5.27 -3.97 10.53
N ARG A 6 -4.50 -3.22 11.33
CA ARG A 6 -4.03 -1.86 11.05
C ARG A 6 -3.15 -1.74 9.80
N LYS A 7 -2.54 -2.82 9.33
CA LYS A 7 -1.66 -2.80 8.14
C LYS A 7 -2.46 -2.85 6.85
N THR A 8 -3.67 -3.40 6.89
CA THR A 8 -4.50 -3.57 5.70
C THR A 8 -5.35 -2.37 5.35
N LYS A 9 -5.74 -2.31 4.07
CA LYS A 9 -6.74 -1.34 3.60
C LYS A 9 -8.06 -1.47 4.39
N LYS A 10 -8.53 -2.70 4.64
CA LYS A 10 -9.78 -2.96 5.38
C LYS A 10 -9.70 -2.47 6.83
N GLY A 11 -8.61 -2.75 7.55
CA GLY A 11 -8.48 -2.23 8.91
C GLY A 11 -8.25 -0.73 8.98
N LYS A 12 -7.51 -0.13 8.04
CA LYS A 12 -7.39 1.33 7.95
C LYS A 12 -8.73 2.03 7.63
N ILE A 13 -9.61 1.40 6.85
CA ILE A 13 -10.99 1.90 6.64
C ILE A 13 -11.76 1.86 7.95
N ALA A 14 -11.76 0.72 8.65
CA ALA A 14 -12.50 0.56 9.91
C ALA A 14 -12.02 1.53 11.00
N MET A 15 -10.72 1.81 11.07
CA MET A 15 -10.13 2.75 12.04
C MET A 15 -10.17 4.22 11.61
N GLY A 16 -10.60 4.51 10.38
CA GLY A 16 -10.58 5.89 9.85
C GLY A 16 -9.19 6.46 9.55
N THR A 17 -8.10 5.70 9.70
CA THR A 17 -6.73 6.20 9.51
C THR A 17 -6.24 6.06 8.07
N PHE A 18 -5.20 6.82 7.72
CA PHE A 18 -4.52 6.73 6.43
C PHE A 18 -3.16 6.03 6.54
N GLY A 19 -2.57 5.64 5.42
CA GLY A 19 -1.23 5.06 5.36
C GLY A 19 -0.93 4.48 3.99
N VAL A 20 0.15 3.70 3.87
CA VAL A 20 0.59 3.16 2.58
C VAL A 20 -0.51 2.37 1.86
N SER A 21 -1.27 1.55 2.60
CA SER A 21 -2.37 0.73 2.06
C SER A 21 -3.70 1.47 1.88
N ARG A 22 -3.87 2.66 2.48
CA ARG A 22 -5.05 3.56 2.32
C ARG A 22 -4.58 5.02 2.29
N PRO A 23 -4.05 5.52 1.16
CA PRO A 23 -3.55 6.89 1.04
C PRO A 23 -4.70 7.91 0.96
N TYR A 24 -4.48 9.12 1.50
CA TYR A 24 -5.45 10.23 1.46
C TYR A 24 -5.59 10.83 0.06
N LYS A 25 -4.46 11.08 -0.60
CA LYS A 25 -4.40 11.39 -2.02
C LYS A 25 -3.74 10.22 -2.73
N VAL A 26 -4.43 9.63 -3.68
CA VAL A 26 -3.82 8.66 -4.58
C VAL A 26 -2.88 9.47 -5.47
N LYS A 27 -1.63 9.69 -5.04
CA LYS A 27 -0.58 10.04 -5.99
C LYS A 27 -0.56 8.86 -6.97
N ALA A 28 -0.96 9.10 -8.22
CA ALA A 28 -0.94 8.11 -9.27
C ALA A 28 0.48 7.54 -9.33
N LYS A 29 0.71 6.40 -8.68
CA LYS A 29 1.93 5.64 -8.87
C LYS A 29 1.72 4.96 -10.21
N SER A 30 2.27 5.58 -11.24
CA SER A 30 2.40 5.05 -12.60
C SER A 30 3.08 3.69 -12.51
N HIS A 31 2.27 2.65 -12.35
CA HIS A 31 2.65 1.24 -12.32
C HIS A 31 3.62 0.86 -11.18
N PRO A 32 3.61 -0.41 -10.72
CA PRO A 32 4.71 -0.89 -9.90
C PRO A 32 6.00 -0.66 -10.71
N LYS A 33 6.96 0.09 -10.17
CA LYS A 33 8.33 0.07 -10.71
C LYS A 33 8.76 -1.39 -10.64
N LYS A 34 8.67 -2.08 -11.77
CA LYS A 34 9.19 -3.42 -12.00
C LYS A 34 10.61 -3.37 -11.46
N GLN A 35 10.87 -4.08 -10.36
CA GLN A 35 12.21 -4.17 -9.82
C GLN A 35 13.06 -4.68 -10.99
N LYS A 36 14.00 -3.84 -11.47
CA LYS A 36 14.96 -4.31 -12.47
C LYS A 36 15.69 -5.46 -11.78
N PRO A 37 15.64 -6.70 -12.30
CA PRO A 37 16.48 -7.74 -11.73
C PRO A 37 17.92 -7.24 -11.84
N LEU A 38 18.60 -7.11 -10.70
CA LEU A 38 20.03 -6.84 -10.69
C LEU A 38 20.69 -7.88 -11.59
N LYS A 39 21.35 -7.45 -12.68
CA LYS A 39 22.25 -8.31 -13.44
C LYS A 39 23.34 -8.76 -12.46
N LYS A 40 23.35 -10.04 -12.10
CA LYS A 40 24.54 -10.69 -11.54
C LYS A 40 25.64 -10.63 -12.62
N LYS A 41 26.80 -10.09 -12.24
CA LYS A 41 28.07 -10.25 -12.95
C LYS A 41 28.60 -11.66 -12.72
#